data_AF-A0A3R6WHC2-F1
#
_entry.id   AF-A0A3R6WHC2-F1
#
_cell.length_a   1.000
_cell.length_b   1.000
_cell.length_c   1.000
_cell.angle_alpha   90.00
_cell.angle_beta   90.00
_cell.angle_gamma   90.00
#
_symmetry.space_group_name_H-M   'P 1'
#
loop_
_entity.id
_entity.type
_entity.pdbx_description
1 polymer ?
#
loop_
_entity_poly.entity_id
_entity_poly.type
_entity_poly.pdbx_seq_one_letter_code
_entity_poly.pdbx_strand_id
1 'polypeptide(L)'
;MSRSRREQASSTPSQPLCRSTGGIKFDPTEPSRQQKQRSLDHCTKYWQNSCCNATHTIPLKRRVMEPIVALFNSKCQALHDEMTCSACHPFVGTGRLERICPDLCDDWFDACKDEYYTPDGSQALSPCYGNALICSPLHSIVPSY
;
A
#
# COMPACT_ATOMS: atom_id res chain seq x y z
N MET A 1 12.11 -16.27 55.25
CA MET A 1 11.15 -15.33 54.63
C MET A 1 11.90 -14.05 54.27
N SER A 2 12.36 -13.91 53.03
CA SER A 2 12.96 -12.66 52.53
C SER A 2 12.58 -12.46 51.07
N ARG A 3 12.14 -11.24 50.78
CA ARG A 3 11.22 -10.84 49.71
C ARG A 3 11.85 -10.94 48.31
N SER A 4 11.08 -11.54 47.41
CA SER A 4 11.33 -11.59 45.96
C SER A 4 11.17 -10.19 45.37
N ARG A 5 12.27 -9.60 44.86
CA ARG A 5 12.24 -8.39 44.04
C ARG A 5 11.89 -8.83 42.62
N ARG A 6 10.61 -8.72 42.25
CA ARG A 6 10.21 -8.76 40.84
C ARG A 6 10.67 -7.46 40.19
N GLU A 7 11.66 -7.57 39.32
CA GLU A 7 11.99 -6.53 38.36
C GLU A 7 10.82 -6.41 37.38
N GLN A 8 10.00 -5.37 37.55
CA GLN A 8 9.01 -4.98 36.55
C GLN A 8 9.77 -4.31 35.41
N ALA A 9 9.87 -5.03 34.29
CA ALA A 9 10.31 -4.46 33.02
C ALA A 9 9.33 -3.33 32.65
N SER A 10 9.80 -2.09 32.75
CA SER A 10 9.14 -0.90 32.22
C SER A 10 8.99 -1.07 30.71
N SER A 11 7.81 -1.47 30.24
CA SER A 11 7.47 -1.49 28.82
C SER A 11 7.29 -0.06 28.33
N THR A 12 8.38 0.60 27.95
CA THR A 12 8.34 1.79 27.12
C THR A 12 7.51 1.46 25.87
N PRO A 13 6.55 2.31 25.44
CA PRO A 13 5.84 2.06 24.19
C PRO A 13 6.87 1.97 23.07
N SER A 14 7.04 0.77 22.51
CA SER A 14 7.91 0.57 21.36
C SER A 14 7.38 1.43 20.21
N GLN A 15 8.27 2.16 19.54
CA GLN A 15 7.88 2.95 18.38
C GLN A 15 7.23 2.04 17.34
N PRO A 16 6.19 2.51 16.63
CA PRO A 16 5.43 1.69 15.71
C PRO A 16 6.29 1.38 14.47
N LEU A 17 6.56 0.09 14.24
CA LEU A 17 7.34 -0.40 13.10
C LEU A 17 6.48 -0.47 11.84
N CYS A 18 7.11 -0.21 10.69
CA CYS A 18 6.50 -0.42 9.38
C CYS A 18 6.17 -1.90 9.17
N ARG A 19 4.99 -2.16 8.61
CA ARG A 19 4.43 -3.50 8.38
C ARG A 19 4.13 -3.67 6.89
N SER A 20 4.41 -4.85 6.39
CA SER A 20 4.06 -5.27 5.02
C SER A 20 2.54 -5.18 4.81
N THR A 21 2.09 -4.36 3.87
CA THR A 21 0.68 -4.12 3.53
C THR A 21 0.54 -3.94 2.02
N GLY A 22 -0.65 -4.21 1.46
CA GLY A 22 -0.95 -3.92 0.03
C GLY A 22 -0.04 -4.62 -0.98
N GLY A 23 0.47 -5.82 -0.65
CA GLY A 23 1.37 -6.58 -1.54
C GLY A 23 2.80 -6.05 -1.62
N ILE A 24 3.18 -5.06 -0.80
CA ILE A 24 4.55 -4.58 -0.66
C ILE A 24 5.15 -5.13 0.64
N LYS A 25 6.30 -5.78 0.52
CA LYS A 25 7.06 -6.28 1.67
C LYS A 25 7.98 -5.18 2.18
N PHE A 26 7.76 -4.75 3.41
CA PHE A 26 8.59 -3.76 4.10
C PHE A 26 9.49 -4.44 5.13
N ASP A 27 10.71 -3.93 5.25
CA ASP A 27 11.58 -4.23 6.39
C ASP A 27 10.96 -3.63 7.67
N PRO A 28 10.81 -4.39 8.77
CA PRO A 28 10.19 -3.93 10.00
C PRO A 28 11.10 -2.92 10.71
N THR A 29 11.03 -1.67 10.24
CA THR A 29 11.86 -0.55 10.65
C THR A 29 10.99 0.62 11.07
N GLU A 30 11.53 1.54 11.86
CA GLU A 30 10.81 2.78 12.18
C GLU A 30 10.71 3.67 10.93
N PRO A 31 9.58 4.39 10.74
CA PRO A 31 9.46 5.36 9.66
C PRO A 31 10.59 6.38 9.74
N SER A 32 11.34 6.52 8.65
CA SER A 32 12.49 7.42 8.65
C SER A 32 12.02 8.87 8.60
N ARG A 33 12.24 9.64 9.67
CA ARG A 33 11.93 11.08 9.73
C ARG A 33 12.92 11.97 8.98
N GLN A 34 14.07 11.41 8.57
CA GLN A 34 15.16 12.13 7.90
C GLN A 34 16.31 11.23 7.42
N GLN A 35 16.28 9.92 7.67
CA GLN A 35 17.46 9.08 7.45
C GLN A 35 17.59 8.64 5.99
N LYS A 36 18.43 9.39 5.25
CA LYS A 36 19.23 8.94 4.09
C LYS A 36 18.65 8.97 2.68
N GLN A 37 17.36 9.20 2.45
CA GLN A 37 16.87 9.39 1.08
C GLN A 37 16.67 10.86 0.74
N ARG A 38 17.45 11.36 -0.22
CA ARG A 38 17.25 12.69 -0.80
C ARG A 38 15.92 12.79 -1.57
N SER A 39 15.35 11.65 -1.98
CA SER A 39 14.06 11.53 -2.65
C SER A 39 13.60 10.07 -2.68
N LEU A 40 12.29 9.85 -2.75
CA LEU A 40 11.70 8.60 -3.25
C LEU A 40 11.45 8.78 -4.75
N ASP A 41 11.75 7.78 -5.58
CA ASP A 41 11.52 7.89 -7.04
C ASP A 41 10.01 7.75 -7.39
N HIS A 42 9.27 7.03 -6.56
CA HIS A 42 7.81 6.90 -6.61
C HIS A 42 7.23 7.21 -5.24
N CYS A 43 5.96 7.63 -5.16
CA CYS A 43 5.34 8.04 -3.90
C CYS A 43 6.08 9.20 -3.22
N THR A 44 6.61 10.12 -4.04
CA THR A 44 7.44 11.27 -3.62
C THR A 44 6.79 12.08 -2.50
N LYS A 45 5.46 12.22 -2.47
CA LYS A 45 4.72 12.94 -1.42
C LYS A 45 5.06 12.51 0.02
N TYR A 46 5.54 11.28 0.23
CA TYR A 46 5.89 10.78 1.56
C TYR A 46 7.38 10.89 1.90
N TRP A 47 8.22 11.50 1.04
CA TRP A 47 9.69 11.50 1.19
C TRP A 47 10.21 11.99 2.55
N GLN A 48 9.48 12.86 3.25
CA GLN A 48 9.89 13.43 4.54
C GLN A 48 9.71 12.46 5.71
N ASN A 49 8.71 11.57 5.63
CA ASN A 49 8.38 10.63 6.69
C ASN A 49 7.64 9.45 6.07
N SER A 50 8.34 8.32 5.90
CA SER A 50 7.87 7.20 5.09
C SER A 50 8.26 5.85 5.66
N CYS A 51 7.41 4.85 5.40
CA CYS A 51 7.77 3.43 5.49
C CYS A 51 8.47 2.90 4.22
N CYS A 52 8.45 3.66 3.13
CA CYS A 52 9.14 3.32 1.90
C CYS A 52 10.59 3.83 1.93
N ASN A 53 11.45 3.11 1.25
CA ASN A 53 12.88 3.39 1.15
C ASN A 53 13.42 2.93 -0.22
N ALA A 54 14.73 3.03 -0.46
CA ALA A 54 15.33 2.80 -1.79
C ALA A 54 15.13 1.35 -2.29
N THR A 55 15.01 0.39 -1.38
CA THR A 55 14.77 -1.02 -1.72
C THR A 55 13.37 -1.24 -2.29
N HIS A 56 12.42 -0.35 -1.98
CA HIS A 56 11.01 -0.45 -2.38
C HIS A 56 10.73 0.19 -3.74
N THR A 57 11.70 0.89 -4.35
CA THR A 57 11.54 1.61 -5.62
C THR A 57 11.03 0.71 -6.75
N ILE A 58 11.65 -0.45 -6.97
CA ILE A 58 11.27 -1.35 -8.06
C ILE A 58 9.90 -2.00 -7.81
N PRO A 59 9.62 -2.58 -6.62
CA PRO A 59 8.29 -3.11 -6.30
C PRO A 59 7.17 -2.07 -6.46
N LEU A 60 7.37 -0.85 -5.97
CA LEU A 60 6.41 0.25 -6.10
C LEU A 60 6.18 0.61 -7.57
N LYS A 61 7.26 0.80 -8.33
CA LYS A 61 7.17 1.12 -9.77
C LYS A 61 6.32 0.10 -10.52
N ARG A 62 6.48 -1.20 -10.21
CA ARG A 62 5.69 -2.26 -10.86
C ARG A 62 4.20 -2.07 -10.59
N ARG A 63 3.82 -1.89 -9.33
CA ARG A 63 2.41 -1.70 -8.92
C ARG A 63 1.78 -0.43 -9.49
N VAL A 64 2.53 0.69 -9.49
CA VAL A 64 2.07 1.97 -10.06
C VAL A 64 1.90 1.89 -11.58
N MET A 65 2.74 1.10 -12.25
CA MET A 65 2.69 0.96 -13.72
C MET A 65 1.63 -0.02 -14.21
N GLU A 66 1.11 -0.92 -13.37
CA GLU A 66 0.12 -1.93 -13.77
C GLU A 66 -1.10 -1.32 -14.50
N PRO A 67 -1.81 -0.30 -13.96
CA PRO A 67 -2.91 0.36 -14.65
C PRO A 67 -2.49 1.09 -15.95
N ILE A 68 -1.27 1.62 -15.98
CA ILE A 68 -0.76 2.38 -17.13
C ILE A 68 -0.52 1.43 -18.31
N VAL A 69 0.11 0.29 -18.05
CA VAL A 69 0.34 -0.75 -19.06
C VAL A 69 -0.97 -1.39 -19.51
N ALA A 70 -1.97 -1.48 -18.62
CA ALA A 70 -3.32 -1.93 -18.93
C ALA A 70 -4.18 -0.87 -19.66
N LEU A 71 -3.64 0.34 -19.88
CA LEU A 71 -4.33 1.43 -20.56
C LEU A 71 -5.65 1.84 -19.88
N PHE A 72 -5.72 1.72 -18.55
CA PHE A 72 -6.87 2.19 -17.78
C PHE A 72 -7.08 3.70 -17.97
N ASN A 73 -8.28 4.19 -17.72
CA ASN A 73 -8.54 5.62 -17.76
C ASN A 73 -7.68 6.38 -16.74
N SER A 74 -7.40 7.65 -17.03
CA SER A 74 -6.49 8.47 -16.24
C SER A 74 -6.93 8.68 -14.79
N LYS A 75 -8.25 8.70 -14.51
CA LYS A 75 -8.77 8.83 -13.14
C LYS A 75 -8.46 7.57 -12.33
N CYS A 76 -8.71 6.39 -12.91
CA CYS A 76 -8.36 5.11 -12.28
C CYS A 76 -6.85 5.00 -12.04
N GLN A 77 -6.01 5.38 -13.02
CA GLN A 77 -4.56 5.38 -12.85
C GLN A 77 -4.09 6.25 -11.68
N ALA A 78 -4.62 7.47 -11.56
CA ALA A 78 -4.24 8.40 -10.50
C ALA A 78 -4.66 7.90 -9.10
N LEU A 79 -5.89 7.38 -8.97
CA LEU A 79 -6.36 6.83 -7.69
C LEU A 79 -5.65 5.53 -7.33
N HIS A 80 -5.32 4.68 -8.30
CA HIS A 80 -4.52 3.49 -8.06
C HIS A 80 -3.10 3.83 -7.57
N ASP A 81 -2.47 4.88 -8.12
CA ASP A 81 -1.18 5.39 -7.61
C ASP A 81 -1.31 5.90 -6.17
N GLU A 82 -2.34 6.68 -5.87
CA GLU A 82 -2.65 7.16 -4.51
C GLU A 82 -2.76 6.00 -3.52
N MET A 83 -3.55 4.98 -3.87
CA MET A 83 -3.79 3.79 -3.07
C MET A 83 -2.55 2.92 -2.90
N THR A 84 -1.78 2.71 -3.98
CA THR A 84 -0.50 1.99 -3.94
C THR A 84 0.50 2.69 -3.02
N CYS A 85 0.61 4.00 -3.13
CA CYS A 85 1.53 4.80 -2.33
C CYS A 85 1.10 4.94 -0.87
N SER A 86 -0.18 4.73 -0.54
CA SER A 86 -0.68 4.83 0.83
C SER A 86 0.10 3.95 1.83
N ALA A 87 0.61 2.80 1.39
CA ALA A 87 1.44 1.92 2.22
C ALA A 87 2.75 2.58 2.70
N CYS A 88 3.25 3.58 1.97
CA CYS A 88 4.41 4.39 2.37
C CYS A 88 4.08 5.38 3.48
N HIS A 89 2.81 5.76 3.66
CA HIS A 89 2.40 6.75 4.64
C HIS A 89 2.69 6.24 6.08
N PRO A 90 3.29 7.04 6.96
CA PRO A 90 3.82 6.58 8.25
C PRO A 90 2.73 6.12 9.22
N PHE A 91 1.47 6.55 9.06
CA PHE A 91 0.36 6.03 9.86
C PHE A 91 -0.27 4.78 9.24
N VAL A 92 -0.33 4.68 7.92
CA VAL A 92 -0.92 3.50 7.23
C VAL A 92 0.07 2.34 7.29
N GLY A 93 1.32 2.55 6.87
CA GLY A 93 2.37 1.54 6.87
C GLY A 93 2.71 1.01 8.26
N THR A 94 2.43 1.76 9.33
CA THR A 94 2.58 1.27 10.71
C THR A 94 1.31 0.68 11.32
N GLY A 95 0.19 0.72 10.60
CA GLY A 95 -1.12 0.26 11.08
C GLY A 95 -1.76 1.16 12.14
N ARG A 96 -1.25 2.39 12.34
CA ARG A 96 -1.88 3.39 13.22
C ARG A 96 -3.15 3.97 12.63
N LEU A 97 -3.26 3.96 11.30
CA LEU A 97 -4.49 4.19 10.58
C LEU A 97 -4.96 2.83 10.04
N GLU A 98 -5.99 2.27 10.66
CA GLU A 98 -6.46 0.91 10.36
C GLU A 98 -7.29 0.81 9.09
N ARG A 99 -7.88 1.93 8.63
CA ARG A 99 -8.80 1.95 7.49
C ARG A 99 -8.50 3.12 6.59
N ILE A 100 -8.62 2.88 5.30
CA ILE A 100 -8.67 3.93 4.30
C ILE A 100 -10.08 4.56 4.38
N CYS A 101 -10.17 5.87 4.12
CA CYS A 101 -11.45 6.57 4.14
C CYS A 101 -12.42 5.93 3.14
N PRO A 102 -13.68 5.64 3.54
CA PRO A 102 -14.68 5.04 2.65
C PRO A 102 -14.83 5.82 1.34
N ASP A 103 -14.94 7.14 1.40
CA ASP A 103 -15.06 8.00 0.22
C ASP A 103 -13.91 7.81 -0.78
N LEU A 104 -12.68 7.58 -0.30
CA LEU A 104 -11.53 7.33 -1.18
C LEU A 104 -11.60 5.94 -1.83
N CYS A 105 -12.10 4.94 -1.10
CA CYS A 105 -12.35 3.61 -1.66
C CYS A 105 -13.45 3.66 -2.72
N ASP A 106 -14.52 4.40 -2.47
CA ASP A 106 -15.64 4.57 -3.40
C ASP A 106 -15.20 5.33 -4.65
N ASP A 107 -14.45 6.43 -4.48
CA ASP A 107 -13.87 7.17 -5.61
C ASP A 107 -12.96 6.28 -6.48
N TRP A 108 -12.15 5.44 -5.84
CA TRP A 108 -11.27 4.51 -6.54
C TRP A 108 -12.06 3.44 -7.29
N PHE A 109 -13.05 2.81 -6.63
CA PHE A 109 -13.92 1.85 -7.28
C PHE A 109 -14.67 2.49 -8.45
N ASP A 110 -15.33 3.62 -8.27
CA ASP A 110 -16.09 4.30 -9.31
C ASP A 110 -15.23 4.71 -10.50
N ALA A 111 -13.97 5.09 -10.26
CA ALA A 111 -13.04 5.39 -11.33
C ALA A 111 -12.60 4.15 -12.11
N CYS A 112 -12.51 2.99 -11.45
CA CYS A 112 -11.95 1.76 -12.02
C CYS A 112 -13.02 0.69 -12.36
N LYS A 113 -14.29 0.95 -12.09
CA LYS A 113 -15.35 -0.07 -12.12
C LYS A 113 -15.54 -0.73 -13.49
N ASP A 114 -15.33 0.04 -14.56
CA ASP A 114 -15.45 -0.41 -15.95
C ASP A 114 -14.12 -0.94 -16.52
N GLU A 115 -13.02 -0.84 -15.75
CA GLU A 115 -11.72 -1.37 -16.14
C GLU A 115 -11.69 -2.89 -15.98
N TYR A 116 -10.88 -3.55 -16.82
CA TYR A 116 -10.85 -5.01 -16.90
C TYR A 116 -9.77 -5.59 -16.01
N TYR A 117 -10.16 -6.57 -15.20
CA TYR A 117 -9.28 -7.28 -14.28
C TYR A 117 -9.35 -8.79 -14.49
N THR A 118 -8.32 -9.48 -14.04
CA THR A 118 -8.26 -10.93 -13.93
C THR A 118 -7.83 -11.33 -12.51
N PRO A 119 -8.34 -12.45 -11.97
CA PRO A 119 -7.75 -13.06 -10.79
C PRO A 119 -6.27 -13.38 -11.04
N ASP A 120 -5.41 -13.10 -10.06
CA ASP A 120 -3.96 -13.34 -10.16
C ASP A 120 -3.50 -14.62 -9.43
N GLY A 121 -4.45 -15.40 -8.91
CA GLY A 121 -4.21 -16.62 -8.14
C GLY A 121 -3.86 -16.38 -6.66
N SER A 122 -3.75 -15.12 -6.22
CA SER A 122 -3.36 -14.75 -4.84
C SER A 122 -4.50 -14.11 -4.03
N GLN A 123 -5.76 -14.40 -4.40
CA GLN A 123 -6.97 -13.71 -3.90
C GLN A 123 -6.98 -12.21 -4.21
N ALA A 124 -6.07 -11.74 -5.07
CA ALA A 124 -6.03 -10.38 -5.56
C ALA A 124 -6.47 -10.32 -7.02
N LEU A 125 -6.82 -9.11 -7.45
CA LEU A 125 -7.09 -8.79 -8.84
C LEU A 125 -5.87 -8.09 -9.42
N SER A 126 -5.49 -8.49 -10.62
CA SER A 126 -4.51 -7.78 -11.43
C SER A 126 -5.21 -7.11 -12.61
N PRO A 127 -4.78 -5.91 -13.02
CA PRO A 127 -5.21 -5.32 -14.28
C PRO A 127 -5.04 -6.31 -15.43
N CYS A 128 -6.02 -6.34 -16.33
CA CYS A 128 -5.95 -7.16 -17.54
C CYS A 128 -5.03 -6.48 -18.56
N TYR A 129 -3.85 -7.06 -18.79
CA TYR A 129 -2.93 -6.61 -19.82
C TYR A 129 -2.12 -7.78 -20.40
N GLY A 130 -1.41 -7.53 -21.50
CA GLY A 130 -0.58 -8.54 -22.15
C GLY A 130 -1.41 -9.67 -22.76
N ASN A 131 -1.22 -10.90 -22.27
CA ASN A 131 -1.81 -12.12 -22.80
C ASN A 131 -2.93 -12.70 -21.92
N ALA A 132 -3.53 -11.89 -21.05
CA ALA A 132 -4.66 -12.33 -20.23
C ALA A 132 -5.86 -12.72 -21.12
N LEU A 133 -6.32 -13.96 -21.00
CA LEU A 133 -7.40 -14.52 -21.83
C LEU A 133 -8.79 -14.31 -21.23
N ILE A 134 -8.89 -14.30 -19.90
CA ILE A 134 -10.16 -14.18 -19.17
C ILE A 134 -10.08 -12.91 -18.34
N CYS A 135 -10.89 -11.93 -18.71
CA CYS A 135 -10.99 -10.66 -18.01
C CYS A 135 -12.44 -10.23 -17.91
N SER A 136 -12.78 -9.57 -16.81
CA SER A 136 -14.11 -9.01 -16.61
C SER A 136 -14.01 -7.59 -16.04
N PRO A 137 -15.01 -6.73 -16.28
CA PRO A 137 -15.08 -5.43 -15.64
C PRO A 137 -15.07 -5.56 -14.12
N LEU A 138 -14.40 -4.67 -13.40
CA LEU A 138 -14.28 -4.73 -11.94
C LEU A 138 -15.64 -4.82 -11.25
N HIS A 139 -16.64 -4.04 -11.68
CA HIS A 139 -18.00 -4.04 -11.12
C HIS A 139 -18.73 -5.38 -11.23
N SER A 140 -18.29 -6.27 -12.14
CA SER A 140 -18.86 -7.61 -12.28
C SER A 140 -18.23 -8.63 -11.35
N ILE A 141 -17.05 -8.30 -10.80
CA ILE A 141 -16.26 -9.17 -9.92
C ILE A 141 -16.48 -8.76 -8.46
N VAL A 142 -16.46 -7.45 -8.18
CA VAL A 142 -16.54 -6.88 -6.84
C VAL A 142 -17.93 -6.26 -6.64
N PRO A 143 -18.76 -6.77 -5.72
CA PRO A 143 -20.03 -6.15 -5.40
C PRO A 143 -19.82 -4.81 -4.69
N SER A 144 -20.43 -3.74 -5.20
CA SER A 144 -20.56 -2.46 -4.49
C SER A 144 -21.65 -2.60 -3.42
N TYR A 145 -21.33 -2.31 -2.15
CA TYR A 145 -22.28 -2.31 -1.04
C TYR A 145 -22.72 -0.90 -0.67
#